data_AF-F7ZJ63-F1
#
_entry.id   AF-F7ZJ63-F1
#
_cell.length_a   1.000
_cell.length_b   1.000
_cell.length_c   1.000
_cell.angle_alpha   90.00
_cell.angle_beta   90.00
_cell.angle_gamma   90.00
#
_symmetry.space_group_name_H-M   'P 1'
#
loop_
_entity.id
_entity.type
_entity.pdbx_description
1 polymer ?
#
loop_
_entity_poly.entity_id
_entity_poly.type
_entity_poly.pdbx_seq_one_letter_code
_entity_poly.pdbx_strand_id
1 'polypeptide(L)'
;MKDFLSILAAPEDELQRILKIIDSSALGFVLVVGDGNRLLGTITDGDMRRALLRGEAMSTHAIDLMNPSPRRLQAGATRIEQQNFLVRHRINFAPIVDDAGSVTGVAVSAHLPGNTLDNVAVVVMAGGLGSRLGDLTKHKPKPLLDVDGEPILEKIIKRYRDDGLKDFIFCVNYKAEMIREHFGSGDRLGVKIDYVEEKKRLGTGGALSLIDVAEYDHFFVTNADIMCTTNFRDMLEFHLDQDSDATMAVREYEMQIPFGVVETEGFEIKSLREKPTYKHFINAGYYVLDKSALAHVPRAEFFDMPSLFDVLREKKIRTRIYPTTGDWIDIGRPEDLEHLRRKTKEK
;
A
#
# COMPACT_ATOMS: atom_id res chain seq x y z
N MET A 1 -3.99 -25.81 0.24
CA MET A 1 -2.73 -25.41 0.91
C MET A 1 -1.92 -24.68 -0.13
N LYS A 2 -1.59 -23.39 0.07
CA LYS A 2 -0.55 -22.77 -0.77
C LYS A 2 0.75 -23.54 -0.51
N ASP A 3 1.41 -23.98 -1.55
CA ASP A 3 2.67 -24.71 -1.45
C ASP A 3 3.74 -23.80 -0.84
N PHE A 4 4.26 -24.15 0.34
CA PHE A 4 5.27 -23.34 1.02
C PHE A 4 6.58 -23.27 0.22
N LEU A 5 6.79 -24.16 -0.75
CA LEU A 5 7.92 -24.09 -1.67
C LEU A 5 7.93 -22.78 -2.48
N SER A 6 6.76 -22.20 -2.74
CA SER A 6 6.63 -20.93 -3.47
C SER A 6 7.11 -19.70 -2.71
N ILE A 7 7.40 -19.82 -1.40
CA ILE A 7 7.87 -18.73 -0.54
C ILE A 7 9.29 -18.94 0.02
N LEU A 8 10.04 -19.88 -0.56
CA LEU A 8 11.43 -20.13 -0.17
C LEU A 8 12.37 -19.23 -0.96
N ALA A 9 13.38 -18.70 -0.26
CA ALA A 9 14.49 -17.96 -0.85
C ALA A 9 15.83 -18.53 -0.36
N ALA A 10 16.84 -18.47 -1.22
CA ALA A 10 18.22 -18.79 -0.85
C ALA A 10 18.86 -17.61 -0.09
N PRO A 11 19.85 -17.84 0.78
CA PRO A 11 20.55 -16.77 1.49
C PRO A 11 21.25 -15.78 0.54
N GLU A 12 21.67 -16.24 -0.65
CA GLU A 12 22.30 -15.45 -1.71
C GLU A 12 21.28 -14.76 -2.65
N ASP A 13 19.98 -14.98 -2.47
CA ASP A 13 18.97 -14.28 -3.29
C ASP A 13 19.00 -12.78 -2.98
N GLU A 14 19.06 -11.95 -4.03
CA GLU A 14 19.03 -10.49 -3.89
C GLU A 14 17.62 -9.96 -3.54
N LEU A 15 17.55 -8.78 -2.91
CA LEU A 15 16.27 -8.14 -2.52
C LEU A 15 15.27 -8.02 -3.66
N GLN A 16 15.73 -7.81 -4.90
CA GLN A 16 14.84 -7.77 -6.06
C GLN A 16 14.07 -9.09 -6.27
N ARG A 17 14.71 -10.23 -6.01
CA ARG A 17 14.09 -11.54 -6.07
C ARG A 17 13.17 -11.77 -4.87
N ILE A 18 13.59 -11.36 -3.67
CA ILE A 18 12.76 -11.44 -2.47
C ILE A 18 11.43 -10.70 -2.67
N LEU A 19 11.48 -9.47 -3.20
CA LEU A 19 10.29 -8.68 -3.50
C LEU A 19 9.34 -9.41 -4.45
N LYS A 20 9.85 -10.05 -5.52
CA LYS A 20 9.03 -10.84 -6.45
C LYS A 20 8.35 -12.04 -5.78
N ILE A 21 9.03 -12.70 -4.84
CA ILE A 21 8.44 -13.84 -4.12
C ILE A 21 7.34 -13.35 -3.18
N ILE A 22 7.56 -12.24 -2.46
CA ILE A 22 6.56 -11.62 -1.59
C ILE A 22 5.32 -11.23 -2.42
N ASP A 23 5.52 -10.52 -3.54
CA ASP A 23 4.44 -10.05 -4.41
C ASP A 23 3.64 -11.21 -5.03
N SER A 24 4.32 -12.26 -5.50
CA SER A 24 3.64 -13.40 -6.16
C SER A 24 2.90 -14.32 -5.19
N SER A 25 3.41 -14.48 -3.97
CA SER A 25 2.77 -15.30 -2.95
C SER A 25 1.56 -14.61 -2.30
N ALA A 26 1.53 -13.27 -2.30
CA ALA A 26 0.58 -12.44 -1.58
C ALA A 26 0.47 -12.80 -0.08
N LEU A 27 1.58 -13.26 0.52
CA LEU A 27 1.65 -13.62 1.94
C LEU A 27 2.40 -12.57 2.78
N GLY A 28 3.15 -11.66 2.16
CA GLY A 28 3.88 -10.58 2.86
C GLY A 28 5.20 -11.01 3.52
N PHE A 29 5.66 -12.24 3.26
CA PHE A 29 6.92 -12.77 3.82
C PHE A 29 7.52 -13.88 2.97
N VAL A 30 8.80 -14.17 3.21
CA VAL A 30 9.55 -15.32 2.67
C VAL A 30 10.31 -16.05 3.77
N LEU A 31 10.61 -17.32 3.53
CA LEU A 31 11.45 -18.15 4.37
C LEU A 31 12.83 -18.28 3.72
N VAL A 32 13.86 -17.81 4.39
CA VAL A 32 15.24 -17.96 3.92
C VAL A 32 15.75 -19.32 4.39
N VAL A 33 16.11 -20.18 3.44
CA VAL A 33 16.52 -21.56 3.71
C VAL A 33 17.87 -21.88 3.09
N GLY A 34 18.67 -22.66 3.81
CA GLY A 34 19.92 -23.22 3.29
C GLY A 34 19.72 -24.64 2.74
N ASP A 35 20.82 -25.38 2.67
CA ASP A 35 20.83 -26.77 2.23
C ASP A 35 19.80 -27.63 2.98
N GLY A 36 19.09 -28.49 2.23
CA GLY A 36 18.07 -29.38 2.79
C GLY A 36 16.84 -28.66 3.37
N ASN A 37 16.52 -27.46 2.88
CA ASN A 37 15.44 -26.59 3.37
C ASN A 37 15.59 -26.20 4.85
N ARG A 38 16.81 -26.19 5.38
CA ARG A 38 17.07 -25.76 6.76
C ARG A 38 16.72 -24.29 6.92
N LEU A 39 15.84 -23.97 7.88
CA LEU A 39 15.44 -22.59 8.14
C LEU A 39 16.62 -21.76 8.65
N LEU A 40 17.00 -20.71 7.91
CA LEU A 40 18.02 -19.74 8.31
C LEU A 40 17.38 -18.47 8.88
N GLY A 41 16.24 -18.05 8.34
CA GLY A 41 15.54 -16.85 8.78
C GLY A 41 14.26 -16.57 8.02
N THR A 42 13.69 -15.38 8.26
CA THR A 42 12.50 -14.89 7.54
C THR A 42 12.70 -13.44 7.14
N ILE A 43 12.15 -13.04 5.99
CA ILE A 43 12.06 -11.63 5.59
C ILE A 43 10.59 -11.30 5.39
N THR A 44 10.14 -10.17 5.92
CA THR A 44 8.77 -9.64 5.80
C THR A 44 8.73 -8.36 4.96
N ASP A 45 7.54 -7.93 4.55
CA ASP A 45 7.34 -6.59 3.97
C ASP A 45 7.90 -5.48 4.89
N GLY A 46 7.78 -5.66 6.21
CA GLY A 46 8.37 -4.74 7.18
C GLY A 46 9.90 -4.69 7.13
N ASP A 47 10.56 -5.83 6.92
CA ASP A 47 12.02 -5.89 6.74
C ASP A 47 12.44 -5.20 5.43
N MET A 48 11.74 -5.50 4.32
CA MET A 48 11.95 -4.86 3.03
C MET A 48 11.78 -3.34 3.11
N ARG A 49 10.70 -2.88 3.75
CA ARG A 49 10.44 -1.46 3.98
C ARG A 49 11.56 -0.80 4.80
N ARG A 50 12.04 -1.46 5.87
CA ARG A 50 13.17 -0.95 6.66
C ARG A 50 14.47 -0.88 5.84
N ALA A 51 14.71 -1.84 4.95
CA ALA A 51 15.87 -1.81 4.04
C ALA A 51 15.80 -0.61 3.08
N LEU A 52 14.62 -0.36 2.49
CA LEU A 52 14.37 0.81 1.62
C LEU A 52 14.61 2.13 2.36
N LEU A 53 14.14 2.25 3.62
CA LEU A 53 14.39 3.44 4.44
C LEU A 53 15.87 3.68 4.76
N ARG A 54 16.68 2.61 4.82
CA ARG A 54 18.14 2.70 5.00
C ARG A 54 18.89 2.98 3.69
N GLY A 55 18.21 3.00 2.55
CA GLY A 55 18.82 3.20 1.23
C GLY A 55 19.62 1.99 0.76
N GLU A 56 19.24 0.78 1.18
CA GLU A 56 19.94 -0.44 0.77
C GLU A 56 19.74 -0.73 -0.73
N ALA A 57 20.78 -1.29 -1.36
CA ALA A 57 20.75 -1.63 -2.77
C ALA A 57 19.82 -2.83 -3.01
N MET A 58 19.14 -2.85 -4.17
CA MET A 58 18.31 -4.01 -4.57
C MET A 58 19.13 -5.30 -4.77
N SER A 59 20.45 -5.17 -4.86
CA SER A 59 21.43 -6.26 -4.93
C SER A 59 21.89 -6.75 -3.55
N THR A 60 21.38 -6.21 -2.44
CA THR A 60 21.67 -6.75 -1.09
C THR A 60 21.15 -8.19 -1.00
N HIS A 61 21.90 -9.09 -0.38
CA HIS A 61 21.51 -10.50 -0.24
C HIS A 61 20.52 -10.71 0.92
N ALA A 62 19.69 -11.74 0.80
CA ALA A 62 18.67 -12.10 1.79
C ALA A 62 19.27 -12.36 3.18
N ILE A 63 20.45 -13.00 3.25
CA ILE A 63 21.12 -13.29 4.52
C ILE A 63 21.48 -12.04 5.33
N ASP A 64 21.72 -10.91 4.65
CA ASP A 64 22.09 -9.65 5.29
C ASP A 64 20.87 -8.89 5.84
N LEU A 65 19.66 -9.23 5.38
CA LEU A 65 18.41 -8.57 5.78
C LEU A 65 17.54 -9.40 6.72
N MET A 66 17.58 -10.73 6.62
CA MET A 66 16.63 -11.62 7.30
C MET A 66 16.64 -11.47 8.82
N ASN A 67 15.49 -11.73 9.45
CA ASN A 67 15.44 -12.06 10.86
C ASN A 67 16.01 -13.49 11.05
N PRO A 68 17.18 -13.67 11.69
CA PRO A 68 17.83 -14.98 11.82
C PRO A 68 17.22 -15.83 12.96
N SER A 69 16.28 -15.27 13.72
CA SER A 69 15.64 -15.96 14.85
C SER A 69 14.12 -15.80 14.81
N PRO A 70 13.46 -16.29 13.74
CA PRO A 70 12.02 -16.24 13.63
C PRO A 70 11.36 -17.17 14.67
N ARG A 71 10.18 -16.77 15.15
CA ARG A 71 9.34 -17.67 15.94
C ARG A 71 8.86 -18.80 15.02
N ARG A 72 9.01 -20.04 15.47
CA ARG A 72 8.72 -21.25 14.69
C ARG A 72 7.92 -22.26 15.50
N LEU A 73 7.19 -23.12 14.79
CA LEU A 73 6.43 -24.24 15.31
C LEU A 73 7.13 -25.56 14.95
N GLN A 74 6.85 -26.61 15.73
CA GLN A 74 7.35 -27.95 15.45
C GLN A 74 6.39 -28.72 14.52
N ALA A 75 6.95 -29.61 13.71
CA ALA A 75 6.19 -30.51 12.87
C ALA A 75 5.21 -31.34 13.73
N GLY A 76 3.98 -31.51 13.23
CA GLY A 76 2.90 -32.16 13.96
C GLY A 76 2.01 -31.22 14.79
N ALA A 77 2.33 -29.93 14.89
CA ALA A 77 1.43 -28.94 15.52
C ALA A 77 0.05 -28.92 14.83
N THR A 78 -1.01 -29.13 15.61
CA THR A 78 -2.39 -29.11 15.13
C THR A 78 -2.80 -27.70 14.70
N ARG A 79 -3.84 -27.60 13.87
CA ARG A 79 -4.35 -26.30 13.40
C ARG A 79 -4.74 -25.35 14.54
N ILE A 80 -5.25 -25.88 15.65
CA ILE A 80 -5.62 -25.10 16.84
C ILE A 80 -4.36 -24.57 17.54
N GLU A 81 -3.33 -25.39 17.70
CA GLU A 81 -2.05 -24.97 18.28
C GLU A 81 -1.37 -23.92 17.43
N GLN A 82 -1.38 -24.10 16.10
CA GLN A 82 -0.88 -23.10 15.14
C GLN A 82 -1.60 -21.76 15.34
N GLN A 83 -2.94 -21.75 15.33
CA GLN A 83 -3.74 -20.53 15.50
C GLN A 83 -3.45 -19.84 16.86
N ASN A 84 -3.44 -20.62 17.95
CA ASN A 84 -3.17 -20.10 19.29
C ASN A 84 -1.75 -19.54 19.42
N PHE A 85 -0.77 -20.17 18.78
CA PHE A 85 0.60 -19.70 18.77
C PHE A 85 0.73 -18.33 18.10
N LEU A 86 0.09 -18.16 16.94
CA LEU A 86 0.11 -16.90 16.19
C LEU A 86 -0.54 -15.77 16.99
N VAL A 87 -1.73 -16.01 17.57
CA VAL A 87 -2.44 -15.03 18.41
C VAL A 87 -1.64 -14.66 19.66
N ARG A 88 -1.13 -15.66 20.39
CA ARG A 88 -0.35 -15.45 21.62
C ARG A 88 0.90 -14.60 21.39
N HIS A 89 1.54 -14.78 20.25
CA HIS A 89 2.77 -14.08 19.91
C HIS A 89 2.57 -12.83 19.06
N ARG A 90 1.32 -12.51 18.69
CA ARG A 90 0.96 -11.38 17.82
C ARG A 90 1.76 -11.38 16.51
N ILE A 91 1.77 -12.52 15.82
CA ILE A 91 2.47 -12.70 14.54
C ILE A 91 1.49 -13.27 13.50
N ASN A 92 1.67 -12.85 12.24
CA ASN A 92 0.80 -13.25 11.14
C ASN A 92 1.21 -14.58 10.50
N PHE A 93 2.40 -15.10 10.80
CA PHE A 93 2.85 -16.40 10.34
C PHE A 93 3.94 -16.98 11.26
N ALA A 94 4.17 -18.28 11.16
CA ALA A 94 5.27 -18.99 11.79
C ALA A 94 5.70 -20.18 10.91
N PRO A 95 6.99 -20.34 10.60
CA PRO A 95 7.49 -21.54 9.92
C PRO A 95 7.26 -22.79 10.77
N ILE A 96 6.94 -23.90 10.14
CA ILE A 96 6.84 -25.22 10.78
C ILE A 96 8.08 -26.01 10.39
N VAL A 97 8.87 -26.45 11.39
CA VAL A 97 10.13 -27.16 11.17
C VAL A 97 10.10 -28.56 11.77
N ASP A 98 10.84 -29.49 11.19
CA ASP A 98 11.11 -30.80 11.81
C ASP A 98 12.23 -30.73 12.87
N ASP A 99 12.57 -31.90 13.45
CA ASP A 99 13.63 -32.03 14.47
C ASP A 99 15.02 -31.64 13.94
N ALA A 100 15.26 -31.71 12.62
CA ALA A 100 16.49 -31.28 11.98
C ALA A 100 16.52 -29.76 11.70
N GLY A 101 15.39 -29.07 11.90
CA GLY A 101 15.23 -27.64 11.62
C GLY A 101 14.89 -27.33 10.17
N SER A 102 14.53 -28.34 9.37
CA SER A 102 14.10 -28.18 7.99
C SER A 102 12.64 -27.77 7.92
N VAL A 103 12.33 -26.83 7.03
CA VAL A 103 10.96 -26.32 6.84
C VAL A 103 10.09 -27.41 6.23
N THR A 104 9.02 -27.77 6.94
CA THR A 104 8.01 -28.75 6.50
C THR A 104 6.66 -28.10 6.20
N GLY A 105 6.49 -26.83 6.56
CA GLY A 105 5.30 -26.05 6.25
C GLY A 105 5.34 -24.65 6.84
N VAL A 106 4.21 -23.96 6.77
CA VAL A 106 4.03 -22.65 7.37
C VAL A 106 2.64 -22.53 7.98
N ALA A 107 2.57 -22.13 9.25
CA ALA A 107 1.34 -21.67 9.86
C ALA A 107 1.18 -20.22 9.45
N VAL A 108 0.19 -19.93 8.63
CA VAL A 108 -0.22 -18.54 8.35
C VAL A 108 -1.43 -18.31 9.22
N SER A 109 -1.49 -17.15 9.88
CA SER A 109 -2.76 -16.71 10.42
C SER A 109 -3.66 -16.75 9.21
N ALA A 110 -4.79 -17.44 9.31
CA ALA A 110 -5.85 -17.08 8.39
C ALA A 110 -5.85 -15.54 8.45
N HIS A 111 -5.64 -14.87 7.31
CA HIS A 111 -6.35 -13.62 7.11
C HIS A 111 -7.72 -14.01 7.62
N LEU A 112 -8.15 -13.45 8.74
CA LEU A 112 -9.54 -13.61 9.11
C LEU A 112 -10.19 -12.61 8.18
N PRO A 113 -10.66 -12.98 6.96
CA PRO A 113 -11.55 -12.09 6.25
C PRO A 113 -12.70 -11.85 7.22
N GLY A 114 -12.79 -10.63 7.74
CA GLY A 114 -13.84 -10.27 8.68
C GLY A 114 -13.44 -9.88 10.10
N ASN A 115 -12.16 -9.81 10.49
CA ASN A 115 -11.81 -8.89 11.57
C ASN A 115 -11.81 -7.48 11.00
N THR A 116 -13.00 -6.91 10.95
CA THR A 116 -13.24 -5.51 10.63
C THR A 116 -12.25 -4.67 11.43
N LEU A 117 -11.56 -3.73 10.77
CA LEU A 117 -10.78 -2.73 11.48
C LEU A 117 -11.77 -1.70 12.03
N ASP A 118 -12.19 -1.90 13.28
CA ASP A 118 -13.13 -1.01 13.95
C ASP A 118 -12.54 0.40 14.06
N ASN A 119 -13.40 1.43 14.02
CA ASN A 119 -13.04 2.86 14.07
C ASN A 119 -12.11 3.34 12.94
N VAL A 120 -12.07 2.64 11.80
CA VAL A 120 -11.31 3.05 10.62
C VAL A 120 -12.22 3.19 9.40
N ALA A 121 -12.20 4.36 8.75
CA ALA A 121 -12.90 4.61 7.49
C ALA A 121 -11.94 4.76 6.31
N VAL A 122 -12.39 4.41 5.11
CA VAL A 122 -11.70 4.65 3.85
C VAL A 122 -12.38 5.78 3.09
N VAL A 123 -11.75 6.94 3.07
CA VAL A 123 -12.19 8.10 2.30
C VAL A 123 -11.65 8.00 0.88
N VAL A 124 -12.55 7.89 -0.08
CA VAL A 124 -12.23 7.83 -1.50
C VAL A 124 -12.47 9.19 -2.14
N MET A 125 -11.40 9.79 -2.65
CA MET A 125 -11.43 11.05 -3.38
C MET A 125 -11.83 10.79 -4.84
N ALA A 126 -13.14 10.90 -5.13
CA ALA A 126 -13.77 10.54 -6.40
C ALA A 126 -14.37 11.76 -7.16
N GLY A 127 -14.04 12.98 -6.77
CA GLY A 127 -14.58 14.22 -7.37
C GLY A 127 -13.89 14.71 -8.67
N GLY A 128 -12.83 14.05 -9.12
CA GLY A 128 -12.03 14.48 -10.27
C GLY A 128 -12.76 14.36 -11.63
N LEU A 129 -12.47 15.27 -12.58
CA LEU A 129 -13.00 15.19 -13.95
C LEU A 129 -12.34 14.07 -14.77
N GLY A 130 -11.12 13.67 -14.41
CA GLY A 130 -10.33 12.74 -15.23
C GLY A 130 -9.94 13.31 -16.60
N SER A 131 -9.84 14.64 -16.75
CA SER A 131 -9.66 15.32 -18.05
C SER A 131 -8.49 14.83 -18.90
N ARG A 132 -7.43 14.32 -18.27
CA ARG A 132 -6.27 13.71 -18.94
C ARG A 132 -6.60 12.45 -19.75
N LEU A 133 -7.74 11.79 -19.47
CA LEU A 133 -8.24 10.62 -20.20
C LEU A 133 -9.13 10.97 -21.40
N GLY A 134 -9.35 12.27 -21.67
CA GLY A 134 -10.10 12.74 -22.84
C GLY A 134 -11.50 12.12 -22.94
N ASP A 135 -11.82 11.60 -24.13
CA ASP A 135 -13.16 11.09 -24.48
C ASP A 135 -13.66 9.97 -23.56
N LEU A 136 -12.75 9.18 -22.96
CA LEU A 136 -13.11 8.12 -22.02
C LEU A 136 -13.93 8.65 -20.84
N THR A 137 -13.67 9.88 -20.40
CA THR A 137 -14.31 10.49 -19.20
C THR A 137 -15.43 11.47 -19.52
N LYS A 138 -15.76 11.64 -20.81
CA LYS A 138 -16.80 12.56 -21.27
C LYS A 138 -18.20 12.13 -20.83
N HIS A 139 -18.49 10.84 -20.96
CA HIS A 139 -19.81 10.29 -20.66
C HIS A 139 -19.86 9.51 -19.35
N LYS A 140 -18.71 9.06 -18.83
CA LYS A 140 -18.59 8.19 -17.66
C LYS A 140 -17.51 8.73 -16.72
N PRO A 141 -17.74 8.84 -15.40
CA PRO A 141 -16.71 9.30 -14.49
C PRO A 141 -15.57 8.27 -14.41
N LYS A 142 -14.34 8.76 -14.23
CA LYS A 142 -13.12 7.92 -14.17
C LYS A 142 -13.23 6.70 -13.25
N PRO A 143 -13.78 6.80 -12.01
CA PRO A 143 -13.92 5.66 -11.10
C PRO A 143 -14.72 4.48 -11.69
N LEU A 144 -15.60 4.76 -12.66
CA LEU A 144 -16.42 3.73 -13.31
C LEU A 144 -15.78 3.14 -14.57
N LEU A 145 -14.64 3.64 -15.05
CA LEU A 145 -13.97 3.07 -16.22
C LEU A 145 -13.62 1.60 -15.99
N ASP A 146 -13.75 0.81 -17.05
CA ASP A 146 -13.67 -0.66 -16.98
C ASP A 146 -12.23 -1.16 -17.16
N VAL A 147 -11.85 -2.09 -16.28
CA VAL A 147 -10.63 -2.89 -16.33
C VAL A 147 -11.03 -4.35 -16.15
N ASP A 148 -11.00 -5.11 -17.24
CA ASP A 148 -11.33 -6.54 -17.29
C ASP A 148 -12.73 -6.88 -16.75
N GLY A 149 -13.73 -6.11 -17.22
CA GLY A 149 -15.15 -6.34 -16.90
C GLY A 149 -15.58 -5.77 -15.55
N GLU A 150 -14.71 -5.01 -14.88
CA GLU A 150 -14.97 -4.44 -13.58
C GLU A 150 -14.51 -2.97 -13.49
N PRO A 151 -15.31 -2.06 -12.89
CA PRO A 151 -14.90 -0.69 -12.62
C PRO A 151 -13.61 -0.56 -11.80
N ILE A 152 -12.79 0.43 -12.10
CA ILE A 152 -11.57 0.77 -11.32
C ILE A 152 -11.89 0.85 -9.82
N LEU A 153 -12.94 1.59 -9.45
CA LEU A 153 -13.26 1.79 -8.04
C LEU A 153 -13.81 0.52 -7.37
N GLU A 154 -14.45 -0.41 -8.09
CA GLU A 154 -14.79 -1.72 -7.51
C GLU A 154 -13.54 -2.50 -7.11
N LYS A 155 -12.50 -2.50 -7.96
CA LYS A 155 -11.21 -3.14 -7.65
C LYS A 155 -10.54 -2.52 -6.42
N ILE A 156 -10.56 -1.19 -6.32
CA ILE A 156 -10.03 -0.47 -5.16
C ILE A 156 -10.79 -0.87 -3.89
N ILE A 157 -12.13 -0.83 -3.89
CA ILE A 157 -12.96 -1.23 -2.75
C ILE A 157 -12.65 -2.67 -2.32
N LYS A 158 -12.58 -3.61 -3.28
CA LYS A 158 -12.26 -5.02 -2.99
C LYS A 158 -10.91 -5.15 -2.30
N ARG A 159 -9.89 -4.42 -2.74
CA ARG A 159 -8.55 -4.46 -2.12
C ARG A 159 -8.59 -4.02 -0.64
N TYR A 160 -9.24 -2.90 -0.34
CA TYR A 160 -9.40 -2.42 1.04
C TYR A 160 -10.26 -3.37 1.89
N ARG A 161 -11.37 -3.86 1.33
CA ARG A 161 -12.26 -4.83 1.99
C ARG A 161 -11.55 -6.13 2.36
N ASP A 162 -10.73 -6.64 1.46
CA ASP A 162 -9.99 -7.89 1.67
C ASP A 162 -8.96 -7.76 2.83
N ASP A 163 -8.52 -6.54 3.14
CA ASP A 163 -7.68 -6.22 4.32
C ASP A 163 -8.51 -5.91 5.60
N GLY A 164 -9.84 -5.95 5.51
CA GLY A 164 -10.79 -5.78 6.62
C GLY A 164 -11.39 -4.38 6.77
N LEU A 165 -11.15 -3.47 5.81
CA LEU A 165 -11.69 -2.11 5.82
C LEU A 165 -13.03 -2.08 5.08
N LYS A 166 -14.13 -1.87 5.82
CA LYS A 166 -15.50 -2.01 5.29
C LYS A 166 -16.31 -0.72 5.30
N ASP A 167 -15.88 0.29 6.02
CA ASP A 167 -16.54 1.60 6.06
C ASP A 167 -15.88 2.53 5.06
N PHE A 168 -16.65 3.00 4.07
CA PHE A 168 -16.17 3.87 3.02
C PHE A 168 -16.95 5.18 3.01
N ILE A 169 -16.24 6.27 2.71
CA ILE A 169 -16.83 7.60 2.50
C ILE A 169 -16.38 8.10 1.13
N PHE A 170 -17.31 8.23 0.19
CA PHE A 170 -17.00 8.70 -1.16
C PHE A 170 -17.20 10.21 -1.26
N CYS A 171 -16.09 10.93 -1.44
CA CYS A 171 -16.10 12.35 -1.78
C CYS A 171 -16.32 12.50 -3.29
N VAL A 172 -17.54 12.86 -3.69
CA VAL A 172 -18.00 12.90 -5.09
C VAL A 172 -18.31 14.32 -5.56
N ASN A 173 -18.13 14.57 -6.85
CA ASN A 173 -18.51 15.84 -7.50
C ASN A 173 -19.00 15.56 -8.92
N TYR A 174 -18.09 15.44 -9.89
CA TYR A 174 -18.43 15.23 -11.29
C TYR A 174 -19.18 13.91 -11.50
N LYS A 175 -20.41 13.99 -12.04
CA LYS A 175 -21.30 12.84 -12.31
C LYS A 175 -21.52 11.96 -11.07
N ALA A 176 -21.62 12.58 -9.88
CA ALA A 176 -21.85 11.91 -8.60
C ALA A 176 -23.01 10.90 -8.64
N GLU A 177 -24.11 11.25 -9.32
CA GLU A 177 -25.27 10.36 -9.44
C GLU A 177 -24.94 9.00 -10.06
N MET A 178 -24.08 8.93 -11.08
CA MET A 178 -23.69 7.64 -11.66
C MET A 178 -22.90 6.78 -10.66
N ILE A 179 -22.09 7.42 -9.81
CA ILE A 179 -21.34 6.72 -8.76
C ILE A 179 -22.33 6.22 -7.69
N ARG A 180 -23.30 7.03 -7.28
CA ARG A 180 -24.35 6.64 -6.32
C ARG A 180 -25.21 5.49 -6.85
N GLU A 181 -25.68 5.59 -8.10
CA GLU A 181 -26.49 4.57 -8.76
C GLU A 181 -25.74 3.22 -8.88
N HIS A 182 -24.43 3.28 -9.19
CA HIS A 182 -23.63 2.08 -9.39
C HIS A 182 -23.25 1.39 -8.07
N PHE A 183 -22.83 2.15 -7.06
CA PHE A 183 -22.30 1.60 -5.81
C PHE A 183 -23.35 1.45 -4.70
N GLY A 184 -24.40 2.28 -4.69
CA GLY A 184 -25.45 2.26 -3.66
C GLY A 184 -24.87 2.34 -2.24
N SER A 185 -25.48 1.60 -1.30
CA SER A 185 -24.97 1.46 0.07
C SER A 185 -23.68 0.64 0.18
N GLY A 186 -23.21 0.00 -0.90
CA GLY A 186 -22.08 -0.93 -0.88
C GLY A 186 -22.42 -2.37 -0.52
N ASP A 187 -23.67 -2.70 -0.20
CA ASP A 187 -24.08 -4.04 0.26
C ASP A 187 -23.67 -5.16 -0.71
N ARG A 188 -23.78 -4.92 -2.02
CA ARG A 188 -23.36 -5.87 -3.07
C ARG A 188 -21.86 -6.20 -3.03
N LEU A 189 -21.06 -5.30 -2.49
CA LEU A 189 -19.60 -5.44 -2.37
C LEU A 189 -19.18 -5.93 -0.98
N GLY A 190 -20.12 -6.04 -0.03
CA GLY A 190 -19.86 -6.44 1.36
C GLY A 190 -19.22 -5.35 2.22
N VAL A 191 -19.53 -4.08 1.91
CA VAL A 191 -19.02 -2.87 2.57
C VAL A 191 -20.16 -1.88 2.83
N LYS A 192 -19.96 -0.89 3.69
CA LYS A 192 -20.84 0.27 3.90
C LYS A 192 -20.24 1.46 3.16
N ILE A 193 -21.05 2.17 2.36
CA ILE A 193 -20.63 3.36 1.62
C ILE A 193 -21.53 4.54 1.98
N ASP A 194 -20.92 5.54 2.59
CA ASP A 194 -21.49 6.88 2.75
C ASP A 194 -20.94 7.82 1.69
N TYR A 195 -21.63 8.94 1.46
CA TYR A 195 -21.30 9.86 0.38
C TYR A 195 -21.28 11.31 0.85
N VAL A 196 -20.23 12.01 0.45
CA VAL A 196 -20.06 13.45 0.67
C VAL A 196 -19.95 14.12 -0.67
N GLU A 197 -20.84 15.07 -0.94
CA GLU A 197 -20.88 15.76 -2.23
C GLU A 197 -20.24 17.14 -2.15
N GLU A 198 -19.21 17.34 -2.94
CA GLU A 198 -18.58 18.64 -3.09
C GLU A 198 -19.40 19.49 -4.07
N LYS A 199 -19.81 20.70 -3.67
CA LYS A 199 -20.52 21.63 -4.57
C LYS A 199 -19.61 22.31 -5.60
N LYS A 200 -18.33 22.38 -5.27
CA LYS A 200 -17.24 22.94 -6.09
C LYS A 200 -16.01 22.07 -5.84
N ARG A 201 -15.01 22.12 -6.72
CA ARG A 201 -13.76 21.38 -6.53
C ARG A 201 -12.99 21.90 -5.31
N LEU A 202 -12.74 21.03 -4.34
CA LEU A 202 -12.01 21.37 -3.12
C LEU A 202 -10.55 20.85 -3.11
N GLY A 203 -10.03 20.39 -4.24
CA GLY A 203 -8.68 19.85 -4.34
C GLY A 203 -8.59 18.39 -3.88
N THR A 204 -7.38 17.93 -3.58
CA THR A 204 -7.10 16.53 -3.22
C THR A 204 -7.30 16.22 -1.74
N GLY A 205 -7.49 17.24 -0.90
CA GLY A 205 -7.73 17.09 0.55
C GLY A 205 -8.91 17.89 1.08
N GLY A 206 -9.41 18.92 0.38
CA GLY A 206 -10.42 19.82 0.94
C GLY A 206 -11.77 19.15 1.25
N ALA A 207 -12.16 18.10 0.52
CA ALA A 207 -13.39 17.34 0.82
C ALA A 207 -13.33 16.61 2.17
N LEU A 208 -12.13 16.36 2.71
CA LEU A 208 -11.96 15.78 4.04
C LEU A 208 -12.56 16.67 5.13
N SER A 209 -12.66 17.98 4.91
CA SER A 209 -13.31 18.90 5.85
C SER A 209 -14.84 18.76 5.93
N LEU A 210 -15.44 17.96 5.03
CA LEU A 210 -16.89 17.78 4.92
C LEU A 210 -17.37 16.44 5.47
N ILE A 211 -16.46 15.51 5.80
CA ILE A 211 -16.82 14.19 6.30
C ILE A 211 -17.19 14.26 7.77
N ASP A 212 -18.12 13.40 8.20
CA ASP A 212 -18.35 13.17 9.62
C ASP A 212 -17.25 12.25 10.16
N VAL A 213 -16.60 12.70 11.24
CA VAL A 213 -15.49 12.01 11.87
C VAL A 213 -15.88 11.43 13.23
N ALA A 214 -17.15 11.50 13.63
CA ALA A 214 -17.58 11.11 14.97
C ALA A 214 -17.32 9.63 15.30
N GLU A 215 -17.53 8.74 14.32
CA GLU A 215 -17.48 7.28 14.48
C GLU A 215 -16.08 6.66 14.26
N TYR A 216 -15.09 7.46 13.83
CA TYR A 216 -13.80 6.95 13.37
C TYR A 216 -12.63 7.71 13.99
N ASP A 217 -11.59 6.96 14.37
CA ASP A 217 -10.35 7.49 14.92
C ASP A 217 -9.31 7.71 13.82
N HIS A 218 -9.28 6.80 12.84
CA HIS A 218 -8.32 6.79 11.74
C HIS A 218 -9.02 6.76 10.38
N PHE A 219 -8.37 7.37 9.39
CA PHE A 219 -8.89 7.50 8.04
C PHE A 219 -7.83 7.09 7.04
N PHE A 220 -8.10 6.04 6.26
CA PHE A 220 -7.41 5.87 4.99
C PHE A 220 -7.95 6.91 4.01
N VAL A 221 -7.07 7.68 3.39
CA VAL A 221 -7.45 8.60 2.31
C VAL A 221 -6.80 8.10 1.03
N THR A 222 -7.58 7.92 -0.04
CA THR A 222 -7.07 7.40 -1.30
C THR A 222 -7.76 8.04 -2.49
N ASN A 223 -7.01 8.27 -3.57
CA ASN A 223 -7.63 8.69 -4.82
C ASN A 223 -8.35 7.52 -5.50
N ALA A 224 -9.44 7.80 -6.20
CA ALA A 224 -10.24 6.78 -6.90
C ALA A 224 -9.57 6.22 -8.19
N ASP A 225 -8.28 6.47 -8.38
CA ASP A 225 -7.51 6.12 -9.58
C ASP A 225 -6.15 5.48 -9.29
N ILE A 226 -5.84 5.24 -8.01
CA ILE A 226 -4.62 4.56 -7.59
C ILE A 226 -4.94 3.09 -7.34
N MET A 227 -4.36 2.23 -8.17
CA MET A 227 -4.35 0.79 -7.93
C MET A 227 -3.02 0.38 -7.31
N CYS A 228 -3.08 -0.33 -6.18
CA CYS A 228 -1.88 -0.86 -5.53
C CYS A 228 -2.12 -2.22 -4.88
N THR A 229 -1.03 -2.94 -4.60
CA THR A 229 -1.05 -4.23 -3.88
C THR A 229 -0.59 -4.10 -2.43
N THR A 230 -0.41 -2.89 -1.93
CA THR A 230 -0.01 -2.63 -0.54
C THR A 230 -0.95 -3.31 0.44
N ASN A 231 -0.40 -3.85 1.52
CA ASN A 231 -1.15 -4.34 2.66
C ASN A 231 -1.54 -3.15 3.54
N PHE A 232 -2.82 -2.79 3.56
CA PHE A 232 -3.31 -1.63 4.29
C PHE A 232 -3.30 -1.86 5.80
N ARG A 233 -3.44 -3.10 6.27
CA ARG A 233 -3.31 -3.43 7.69
C ARG A 233 -1.91 -3.13 8.20
N ASP A 234 -0.88 -3.53 7.46
CA ASP A 234 0.52 -3.26 7.82
C ASP A 234 0.81 -1.75 7.81
N MET A 235 0.15 -0.99 6.94
CA MET A 235 0.26 0.47 6.92
C MET A 235 -0.38 1.12 8.14
N LEU A 236 -1.55 0.63 8.57
CA LEU A 236 -2.19 1.10 9.80
C LEU A 236 -1.36 0.72 11.04
N GLU A 237 -0.90 -0.52 11.14
CA GLU A 237 -0.04 -0.96 12.24
C GLU A 237 1.23 -0.11 12.33
N PHE A 238 1.87 0.16 11.19
CA PHE A 238 3.01 1.08 11.15
C PHE A 238 2.64 2.49 11.62
N HIS A 239 1.50 3.03 11.17
CA HIS A 239 1.04 4.35 11.57
C HIS A 239 0.91 4.47 13.10
N LEU A 240 0.28 3.46 13.72
CA LEU A 240 0.10 3.35 15.17
C LEU A 240 1.43 3.15 15.91
N ASP A 241 2.27 2.21 15.47
CA ASP A 241 3.57 1.90 16.08
C ASP A 241 4.53 3.10 16.05
N GLN A 242 4.40 3.96 15.05
CA GLN A 242 5.21 5.17 14.91
C GLN A 242 4.64 6.39 15.64
N ASP A 243 3.48 6.25 16.31
CA ASP A 243 2.75 7.33 17.00
C ASP A 243 2.57 8.53 16.05
N SER A 244 2.09 8.24 14.84
CA SER A 244 1.95 9.23 13.76
C SER A 244 0.56 9.81 13.77
N ASP A 245 0.43 11.12 13.57
CA ASP A 245 -0.88 11.75 13.29
C ASP A 245 -1.23 11.67 11.80
N ALA A 246 -0.21 11.60 10.93
CA ALA A 246 -0.40 11.44 9.49
C ALA A 246 0.74 10.65 8.86
N THR A 247 0.39 9.63 8.07
CA THR A 247 1.34 8.78 7.35
C THR A 247 1.06 8.87 5.85
N MET A 248 2.09 9.26 5.09
CA MET A 248 2.04 9.30 3.62
C MET A 248 2.66 8.04 3.04
N ALA A 249 1.92 7.34 2.18
CA ALA A 249 2.51 6.29 1.38
C ALA A 249 3.43 6.89 0.31
N VAL A 250 4.65 6.36 0.20
CA VAL A 250 5.65 6.82 -0.77
C VAL A 250 6.21 5.66 -1.58
N ARG A 251 6.58 5.95 -2.83
CA ARG A 251 7.19 4.98 -3.74
C ARG A 251 8.57 5.45 -4.18
N GLU A 252 9.55 4.55 -4.19
CA GLU A 252 10.85 4.85 -4.79
C GLU A 252 10.70 5.00 -6.31
N TYR A 253 11.20 6.12 -6.84
CA TYR A 253 11.22 6.45 -8.24
C TYR A 253 12.67 6.68 -8.66
N GLU A 254 13.10 5.92 -9.67
CA GLU A 254 14.44 6.01 -10.23
C GLU A 254 14.41 6.77 -11.55
N MET A 255 15.28 7.77 -11.68
CA MET A 255 15.51 8.51 -12.91
C MET A 255 16.96 8.36 -13.32
N GLN A 256 17.21 7.70 -14.45
CA GLN A 256 18.51 7.70 -15.09
C GLN A 256 18.59 8.88 -16.06
N ILE A 257 19.61 9.71 -15.89
CA ILE A 257 19.97 10.70 -16.90
C ILE A 257 20.83 9.96 -17.94
N PRO A 258 20.46 9.89 -19.23
CA PRO A 258 21.19 9.08 -20.22
C PRO A 258 22.50 9.74 -20.72
N PHE A 259 22.98 10.76 -20.00
CA PHE A 259 24.14 11.58 -20.34
C PHE A 259 25.05 11.77 -19.12
N GLY A 260 26.27 12.25 -19.35
CA GLY A 260 27.15 12.77 -18.31
C GLY A 260 26.57 14.01 -17.63
N VAL A 261 26.41 13.96 -16.32
CA VAL A 261 25.98 15.09 -15.48
C VAL A 261 27.22 15.76 -14.90
N VAL A 262 27.38 17.05 -15.18
CA VAL A 262 28.46 17.89 -14.65
C VAL A 262 27.90 18.75 -13.53
N GLU A 263 28.44 18.62 -12.33
CA GLU A 263 28.19 19.55 -11.23
C GLU A 263 29.24 20.67 -11.29
N THR A 264 28.82 21.94 -11.23
CA THR A 264 29.71 23.11 -11.37
C THR A 264 29.64 24.06 -10.18
N GLU A 265 30.70 24.85 -9.99
CA GLU A 265 30.73 26.05 -9.13
C GLU A 265 31.19 27.25 -9.96
N GLY A 266 30.23 28.05 -10.41
CA GLY A 266 30.53 29.04 -11.44
C GLY A 266 31.06 28.37 -12.71
N PHE A 267 32.32 28.63 -13.03
CA PHE A 267 32.99 28.07 -14.22
C PHE A 267 33.82 26.81 -13.93
N GLU A 268 33.98 26.42 -12.66
CA GLU A 268 34.78 25.25 -12.26
C GLU A 268 33.94 23.97 -12.28
N ILE A 269 34.52 22.88 -12.77
CA ILE A 269 33.90 21.55 -12.74
C ILE A 269 34.18 20.92 -11.35
N LYS A 270 33.12 20.63 -10.58
CA LYS A 270 33.23 19.91 -9.30
C LYS A 270 33.25 18.40 -9.49
N SER A 271 32.33 17.88 -10.30
CA SER A 271 32.20 16.45 -10.53
C SER A 271 31.58 16.15 -11.90
N LEU A 272 31.91 14.98 -12.46
CA LEU A 272 31.28 14.42 -13.65
C LEU A 272 30.80 13.02 -13.29
N ARG A 273 29.50 12.77 -13.48
CA ARG A 273 28.90 11.44 -13.30
C ARG A 273 28.32 10.99 -14.62
N GLU A 274 28.81 9.88 -15.16
CA GLU A 274 28.27 9.31 -16.41
C GLU A 274 27.00 8.51 -16.11
N LYS A 275 25.94 8.81 -16.87
CA LYS A 275 24.63 8.14 -16.80
C LYS A 275 24.11 7.89 -15.37
N PRO A 276 24.15 8.90 -14.48
CA PRO A 276 23.81 8.71 -13.08
C PRO A 276 22.32 8.38 -12.94
N THR A 277 22.03 7.53 -11.95
CA THR A 277 20.68 7.22 -11.54
C THR A 277 20.40 7.92 -10.22
N TYR A 278 19.34 8.73 -10.19
CA TYR A 278 18.86 9.41 -9.00
C TYR A 278 17.63 8.69 -8.47
N LYS A 279 17.62 8.43 -7.16
CA LYS A 279 16.50 7.81 -6.46
C LYS A 279 15.78 8.83 -5.60
N HIS A 280 14.46 8.91 -5.73
CA HIS A 280 13.62 9.79 -4.93
C HIS A 280 12.36 9.08 -4.48
N PHE A 281 11.82 9.46 -3.33
CA PHE A 281 10.47 9.05 -2.94
C PHE A 281 9.44 10.00 -3.56
N ILE A 282 8.48 9.44 -4.29
CA ILE A 282 7.30 10.15 -4.79
C ILE A 282 6.09 9.81 -3.92
N ASN A 283 5.15 10.75 -3.83
CA ASN A 283 3.87 10.54 -3.15
C ASN A 283 3.05 9.48 -3.91
N ALA A 284 2.66 8.40 -3.23
CA ALA A 284 1.91 7.30 -3.81
C ALA A 284 0.39 7.56 -3.88
N GLY A 285 -0.11 8.69 -3.37
CA GLY A 285 -1.51 9.10 -3.51
C GLY A 285 -2.49 8.40 -2.55
N TYR A 286 -1.98 7.81 -1.47
CA TYR A 286 -2.80 7.31 -0.37
C TYR A 286 -2.10 7.50 0.99
N TYR A 287 -2.91 7.58 2.04
CA TYR A 287 -2.50 8.10 3.34
C TYR A 287 -3.27 7.39 4.45
N VAL A 288 -2.71 7.40 5.66
CA VAL A 288 -3.44 7.15 6.92
C VAL A 288 -3.38 8.42 7.74
N LEU A 289 -4.53 8.93 8.16
CA LEU A 289 -4.65 10.16 8.95
C LEU A 289 -5.43 9.88 10.22
N ASP A 290 -4.96 10.45 11.32
CA ASP A 290 -5.77 10.58 12.53
C ASP A 290 -6.84 11.65 12.33
N LYS A 291 -7.93 11.50 13.08
CA LYS A 291 -8.93 12.55 13.25
C LYS A 291 -8.32 13.89 13.67
N SER A 292 -7.23 13.88 14.45
CA SER A 292 -6.48 15.09 14.83
C SER A 292 -5.87 15.80 13.63
N ALA A 293 -5.29 15.05 12.68
CA ALA A 293 -4.70 15.60 11.46
C ALA A 293 -5.78 16.22 10.55
N LEU A 294 -6.95 15.59 10.45
CA LEU A 294 -8.09 16.10 9.67
C LEU A 294 -8.59 17.48 10.15
N ALA A 295 -8.48 17.77 11.45
CA ALA A 295 -8.87 19.06 12.02
C ALA A 295 -8.06 20.26 11.46
N HIS A 296 -6.97 20.00 10.75
CA HIS A 296 -6.16 21.02 10.09
C HIS A 296 -6.54 21.30 8.63
N VAL A 297 -7.52 20.58 8.08
CA VAL A 297 -8.05 20.86 6.73
C VAL A 297 -9.03 22.05 6.82
N PRO A 298 -8.81 23.13 6.04
CA PRO A 298 -9.71 24.28 6.04
C PRO A 298 -11.09 23.90 5.48
N ARG A 299 -12.14 24.44 6.10
CA ARG A 299 -13.51 24.01 5.84
C ARG A 299 -14.02 24.50 4.48
N ALA A 300 -14.42 23.57 3.62
CA ALA A 300 -15.03 23.84 2.31
C ALA A 300 -14.17 24.76 1.39
N GLU A 301 -12.86 24.70 1.55
CA GLU A 301 -11.87 25.43 0.77
C GLU A 301 -11.07 24.49 -0.14
N PHE A 302 -10.46 25.07 -1.18
CA PHE A 302 -9.52 24.33 -2.00
C PHE A 302 -8.28 24.01 -1.16
N PHE A 303 -7.99 22.73 -0.98
CA PHE A 303 -6.87 22.27 -0.19
C PHE A 303 -6.35 20.94 -0.74
N ASP A 304 -5.04 20.82 -0.81
CA ASP A 304 -4.39 19.62 -1.34
C ASP A 304 -3.66 18.85 -0.25
N MET A 305 -3.49 17.55 -0.47
CA MET A 305 -2.79 16.68 0.49
C MET A 305 -1.36 17.15 0.81
N PRO A 306 -0.52 17.59 -0.14
CA PRO A 306 0.80 18.16 0.21
C PRO A 306 0.70 19.36 1.16
N SER A 307 -0.29 20.24 0.95
CA SER A 307 -0.53 21.39 1.83
C SER A 307 -0.91 20.96 3.25
N LEU A 308 -1.66 19.87 3.41
CA LEU A 308 -1.92 19.28 4.73
C LEU A 308 -0.60 18.92 5.42
N PHE A 309 0.28 18.18 4.72
CA PHE A 309 1.56 17.76 5.30
C PHE A 309 2.49 18.93 5.60
N ASP A 310 2.47 20.00 4.81
CA ASP A 310 3.18 21.25 5.11
C ASP A 310 2.67 21.88 6.41
N VAL A 311 1.35 22.01 6.58
CA VAL A 311 0.72 22.56 7.79
C VAL A 311 1.05 21.71 9.03
N LEU A 312 0.95 20.38 8.92
CA LEU A 312 1.28 19.47 10.02
C LEU A 312 2.76 19.59 10.41
N ARG A 313 3.67 19.69 9.42
CA ARG A 313 5.11 19.89 9.64
C ARG A 313 5.40 21.21 10.35
N GLU A 314 4.81 22.31 9.90
CA GLU A 314 4.97 23.63 10.54
C GLU A 314 4.49 23.64 11.99
N LYS A 315 3.40 22.91 12.27
CA LYS A 315 2.85 22.73 13.62
C LYS A 315 3.60 21.70 14.46
N LYS A 316 4.65 21.06 13.93
CA LYS A 316 5.42 19.98 14.57
C LYS A 316 4.56 18.77 14.97
N ILE A 317 3.49 18.52 14.22
CA ILE A 317 2.64 17.34 14.35
C ILE A 317 3.36 16.16 13.69
N ARG A 318 3.20 14.95 14.23
CA ARG A 318 4.05 13.81 13.85
C ARG A 318 3.60 13.24 12.51
N THR A 319 4.31 13.61 11.46
CA THR A 319 4.15 13.01 10.14
C THR A 319 5.17 11.89 9.92
N ARG A 320 4.79 10.85 9.17
CA ARG A 320 5.68 9.75 8.75
C ARG A 320 5.51 9.45 7.26
N ILE A 321 6.55 8.87 6.68
CA ILE A 321 6.47 8.22 5.37
C ILE A 321 6.32 6.71 5.57
N TYR A 322 5.58 6.07 4.67
CA TYR A 322 5.48 4.63 4.57
C TYR A 322 5.93 4.20 3.17
N PRO A 323 7.15 3.67 3.01
CA PRO A 323 7.60 3.16 1.71
C PRO A 323 6.82 1.90 1.34
N THR A 324 6.21 1.94 0.17
CA THR A 324 5.28 0.91 -0.29
C THR A 324 6.03 -0.10 -1.15
N THR A 325 5.90 -1.37 -0.81
CA THR A 325 6.33 -2.50 -1.63
C THR A 325 5.16 -2.97 -2.51
N GLY A 326 5.47 -3.48 -3.70
CA GLY A 326 4.51 -4.05 -4.64
C GLY A 326 4.07 -3.17 -5.81
N ASP A 327 3.06 -3.66 -6.51
CA ASP A 327 2.48 -3.00 -7.68
C ASP A 327 1.78 -1.70 -7.27
N TRP A 328 2.00 -0.66 -8.07
CA TRP A 328 1.31 0.62 -7.96
C TRP A 328 1.16 1.24 -9.35
N ILE A 329 -0.03 1.72 -9.66
CA ILE A 329 -0.40 2.31 -10.94
C ILE A 329 -1.34 3.51 -10.67
N ASP A 330 -0.92 4.70 -11.10
CA ASP A 330 -1.79 5.89 -11.24
C ASP A 330 -2.42 5.86 -12.64
N ILE A 331 -3.73 5.71 -12.71
CA ILE A 331 -4.46 5.56 -13.97
C ILE A 331 -4.74 6.95 -14.57
N GLY A 332 -3.73 7.78 -14.77
CA GLY A 332 -3.88 9.19 -15.12
C GLY A 332 -4.22 9.45 -16.58
N ARG A 333 -3.77 8.59 -17.49
CA ARG A 333 -3.79 8.75 -18.96
C ARG A 333 -4.27 7.47 -19.66
N PRO A 334 -4.65 7.54 -20.96
CA PRO A 334 -5.11 6.36 -21.69
C PRO A 334 -4.10 5.21 -21.70
N GLU A 335 -2.80 5.53 -21.79
CA GLU A 335 -1.72 4.54 -21.81
C GLU A 335 -1.63 3.77 -20.48
N ASP A 336 -1.91 4.43 -19.36
CA ASP A 336 -1.91 3.81 -18.03
C ASP A 336 -3.05 2.77 -17.92
N LEU A 337 -4.21 3.09 -18.49
CA LEU A 337 -5.37 2.19 -18.53
C LEU A 337 -5.11 0.98 -19.43
N GLU A 338 -4.46 1.17 -20.58
CA GLU A 338 -4.06 0.07 -21.47
C GLU A 338 -3.01 -0.83 -20.83
N HIS A 339 -2.00 -0.23 -20.16
CA HIS A 339 -0.99 -0.97 -19.43
C HIS A 339 -1.61 -1.88 -18.38
N LEU A 340 -2.56 -1.34 -17.61
CA LEU A 340 -3.28 -2.09 -16.57
C LEU A 340 -4.10 -3.25 -17.14
N ARG A 341 -4.83 -3.03 -18.24
CA ARG A 341 -5.61 -4.10 -18.93
C ARG A 341 -4.71 -5.21 -19.46
N ARG A 342 -3.53 -4.89 -19.97
CA ARG A 342 -2.56 -5.90 -20.42
C ARG A 342 -2.05 -6.73 -19.23
N LYS A 343 -1.66 -6.07 -18.15
CA LYS A 343 -1.10 -6.72 -16.95
C LYS A 343 -2.07 -7.69 -16.28
N THR A 344 -3.37 -7.39 -16.32
CA THR A 344 -4.39 -8.24 -15.71
C THR A 344 -4.73 -9.47 -16.57
N LYS A 345 -4.55 -9.41 -17.90
CA LYS A 345 -4.71 -10.58 -18.79
C LYS A 345 -3.55 -11.59 -18.72
N GLU A 346 -2.41 -11.17 -18.17
CA GLU A 346 -1.21 -11.99 -18.03
C GLU A 346 -1.15 -12.75 -16.69
N LYS A 347 -2.10 -12.49 -15.77
CA LYS A 347 -2.31 -13.21 -14.51
C LYS A 347 -3.45 -14.20 -14.66
#